data_AF-A0A077FLK9-F1
#
_entry.id   AF-A0A077FLK9-F1
#
_cell.length_a   1.000
_cell.length_b   1.000
_cell.length_c   1.000
_cell.angle_alpha   90.00
_cell.angle_beta   90.00
_cell.angle_gamma   90.00
#
_symmetry.space_group_name_H-M   'P 1'
#
loop_
_entity.id
_entity.type
_entity.pdbx_description
1 polymer ?
#
loop_
_entity_poly.entity_id
_entity_poly.type
_entity_poly.pdbx_seq_one_letter_code
_entity_poly.pdbx_strand_id
1 'polypeptide(L)'
;MDNKGHRLLSFGRRRGRKLCSIKNNLITSLLDDLKINNMEDIFGLNSTYQEIYIEIGFGTGEFITTQAINNPNIAFIGCEPFINGTANLLKLIKEHNINNIRIWPDDARLLLEQLPSSIIHKIFILFPDPWPKSKHHKRRLINEQFLLLLHHVLKENASILLATTIQNMHIIF
;
A
#
# COMPACT_ATOMS: atom_id res chain seq x y z
N MET A 1 7.45 -7.64 26.44
CA MET A 1 6.05 -7.87 26.86
C MET A 1 5.24 -6.89 26.03
N ASP A 2 4.49 -7.21 24.98
CA ASP A 2 3.91 -8.46 24.50
C ASP A 2 4.18 -8.60 23.00
N ASN A 3 4.69 -9.76 22.59
CA ASN A 3 4.81 -10.14 21.18
C ASN A 3 3.44 -10.66 20.72
N LYS A 4 2.45 -9.76 20.57
CA LYS A 4 1.19 -10.09 19.92
C LYS A 4 1.51 -10.29 18.45
N GLY A 5 1.74 -11.55 18.03
CA GLY A 5 1.87 -11.91 16.63
C GLY A 5 0.71 -11.26 15.85
N HIS A 6 1.03 -10.28 15.01
CA HIS A 6 0.03 -9.50 14.30
C HIS A 6 -0.84 -10.45 13.49
N ARG A 7 -2.11 -10.59 13.90
CA ARG A 7 -3.09 -11.36 13.15
C ARG A 7 -3.37 -10.60 11.86
N LEU A 8 -3.03 -11.20 10.74
CA LEU A 8 -3.44 -10.74 9.41
C LEU A 8 -4.94 -10.40 9.42
N LEU A 9 -5.23 -9.13 9.21
CA LEU A 9 -6.60 -8.68 8.98
C LEU A 9 -7.00 -8.91 7.52
N SER A 10 -6.04 -9.04 6.59
CA SER A 10 -6.29 -9.33 5.18
C SER A 10 -6.47 -10.83 4.95
N PHE A 11 -7.45 -11.17 4.13
CA PHE A 11 -7.74 -12.55 3.71
C PHE A 11 -7.06 -12.92 2.39
N GLY A 12 -6.16 -12.06 1.89
CA GLY A 12 -5.41 -12.23 0.66
C GLY A 12 -4.24 -13.20 0.79
N ARG A 13 -3.64 -13.56 -0.35
CA ARG A 13 -2.47 -14.46 -0.38
C ARG A 13 -1.20 -13.68 -0.02
N ARG A 14 -0.39 -14.20 0.90
CA ARG A 14 0.95 -13.63 1.21
C ARG A 14 2.07 -14.12 0.30
N ARG A 15 1.96 -15.35 -0.21
CA ARG A 15 3.00 -15.98 -1.03
C ARG A 15 2.37 -16.71 -2.21
N GLY A 16 3.04 -16.63 -3.36
CA GLY A 16 2.65 -17.31 -4.58
C GLY A 16 3.62 -18.45 -4.88
N ARG A 17 3.98 -18.58 -6.16
CA ARG A 17 5.06 -19.47 -6.59
C ARG A 17 6.39 -19.02 -5.98
N LYS A 18 7.30 -19.98 -5.78
CA LYS A 18 8.67 -19.72 -5.33
C LYS A 18 9.30 -18.64 -6.21
N LEU A 19 9.87 -17.62 -5.58
CA LEU A 19 10.59 -16.56 -6.29
C LEU A 19 11.85 -17.13 -6.95
N CYS A 20 12.18 -16.63 -8.14
CA CYS A 20 13.46 -16.91 -8.77
C CYS A 20 14.60 -16.24 -7.97
N SER A 21 15.84 -16.70 -8.20
CA SER A 21 17.04 -16.22 -7.48
C SER A 21 17.16 -14.69 -7.53
N ILE A 22 16.98 -14.09 -8.71
CA ILE A 22 17.06 -12.63 -8.91
C ILE A 22 16.04 -11.89 -8.04
N LYS A 23 14.78 -12.35 -8.02
CA LYS A 23 13.71 -11.72 -7.21
C LYS A 23 13.95 -11.89 -5.70
N ASN A 24 14.50 -13.04 -5.27
CA ASN A 24 14.89 -13.21 -3.87
C ASN A 24 16.02 -12.26 -3.48
N ASN A 25 17.04 -12.11 -4.34
CA ASN A 25 18.15 -11.20 -4.08
C ASN A 25 17.67 -9.75 -3.90
N LEU A 26 16.73 -9.29 -4.75
CA LEU A 26 16.13 -7.96 -4.59
C LEU A 26 15.41 -7.80 -3.25
N ILE A 27 14.66 -8.82 -2.81
CA ILE A 27 14.01 -8.78 -1.50
C ILE A 27 15.05 -8.67 -0.38
N THR A 28 16.14 -9.43 -0.45
CA THR A 28 17.18 -9.40 0.60
C THR A 28 18.09 -8.17 0.54
N SER A 29 18.24 -7.53 -0.63
CA SER A 29 19.25 -6.47 -0.82
C SER A 29 18.68 -5.06 -0.95
N LEU A 30 17.40 -4.91 -1.31
CA LEU A 30 16.81 -3.60 -1.64
C LEU A 30 15.54 -3.31 -0.83
N LEU A 31 14.83 -4.34 -0.38
CA LEU A 31 13.60 -4.10 0.40
C LEU A 31 13.91 -3.39 1.71
N ASP A 32 14.99 -3.74 2.40
CA ASP A 32 15.31 -3.15 3.70
C ASP A 32 15.55 -1.63 3.61
N ASP A 33 16.14 -1.16 2.51
CA ASP A 33 16.39 0.27 2.25
C ASP A 33 15.11 1.04 1.86
N LEU A 34 14.16 0.37 1.22
CA LEU A 34 12.93 1.00 0.71
C LEU A 34 11.72 0.79 1.61
N LYS A 35 11.82 -0.11 2.57
CA LYS A 35 10.75 -0.43 3.49
C LYS A 35 10.57 0.70 4.49
N ILE A 36 9.31 1.04 4.78
CA ILE A 36 8.96 1.88 5.93
C ILE A 36 9.15 1.05 7.20
N ASN A 37 10.09 1.47 8.04
CA ASN A 37 10.43 0.83 9.29
C ASN A 37 9.89 1.60 10.50
N ASN A 38 9.77 2.91 10.38
CA ASN A 38 9.35 3.79 11.48
C ASN A 38 8.69 5.08 10.96
N MET A 39 8.38 5.98 11.89
CA MET A 39 7.74 7.25 11.60
C MET A 39 8.70 8.28 11.00
N GLU A 40 9.98 8.18 11.32
CA GLU A 40 11.03 9.03 10.77
C GLU A 40 11.10 8.89 9.23
N ASP A 41 10.89 7.68 8.70
CA ASP A 41 10.80 7.46 7.25
C ASP A 41 9.66 8.29 6.62
N ILE A 42 8.50 8.32 7.28
CA ILE A 42 7.33 9.07 6.82
C ILE A 42 7.57 10.58 6.90
N PHE A 43 8.15 11.07 7.99
CA PHE A 43 8.50 12.48 8.14
C PHE A 43 9.57 12.92 7.15
N GLY A 44 10.52 12.03 6.84
CA GLY A 44 11.52 12.24 5.79
C GLY A 44 10.89 12.43 4.41
N LEU A 45 9.87 11.61 4.07
CA LEU A 45 9.10 11.80 2.84
C LEU A 45 8.39 13.16 2.82
N ASN A 46 7.69 13.52 3.91
CA ASN A 46 6.94 14.78 3.98
C ASN A 46 7.83 16.03 3.94
N SER A 47 9.09 15.90 4.35
CA SER A 47 10.07 16.99 4.29
C SER A 47 10.73 17.14 2.92
N THR A 48 10.80 16.05 2.15
CA THR A 48 11.49 15.99 0.85
C THR A 48 10.56 16.23 -0.33
N TYR A 49 9.33 15.73 -0.24
CA TYR A 49 8.35 15.73 -1.33
C TYR A 49 7.17 16.65 -1.00
N GLN A 50 6.52 17.16 -2.06
CA GLN A 50 5.40 18.09 -1.91
C GLN A 50 4.14 17.39 -1.39
N GLU A 51 3.93 16.16 -1.84
CA GLU A 51 2.76 15.35 -1.52
C GLU A 51 3.16 13.91 -1.25
N ILE A 52 2.34 13.21 -0.46
CA ILE A 52 2.48 11.78 -0.18
C ILE A 52 1.20 11.07 -0.61
N TYR A 53 1.35 10.12 -1.51
CA TYR A 53 0.30 9.25 -2.01
C TYR A 53 0.48 7.81 -1.53
N ILE A 54 -0.62 7.09 -1.32
CA ILE A 54 -0.61 5.67 -0.96
C ILE A 54 -1.30 4.85 -2.05
N GLU A 55 -0.71 3.74 -2.48
CA GLU A 55 -1.43 2.69 -3.19
C GLU A 55 -1.62 1.47 -2.27
N ILE A 56 -2.88 1.08 -2.05
CA ILE A 56 -3.24 -0.08 -1.23
C ILE A 56 -3.53 -1.27 -2.13
N GLY A 57 -2.71 -2.31 -2.02
CA GLY A 57 -2.79 -3.51 -2.86
C GLY A 57 -2.26 -3.27 -4.26
N PHE A 58 -1.01 -2.78 -4.37
CA PHE A 58 -0.42 -2.41 -5.66
C PHE A 58 -0.20 -3.57 -6.64
N GLY A 59 -0.35 -4.83 -6.20
CA GLY A 59 -0.27 -6.00 -7.06
C GLY A 59 1.08 -6.13 -7.76
N THR A 60 1.12 -5.96 -9.08
CA THR A 60 2.37 -6.03 -9.85
C THR A 60 3.24 -4.77 -9.70
N GLY A 61 2.67 -3.67 -9.22
CA GLY A 61 3.37 -2.39 -9.05
C GLY A 61 3.48 -1.54 -10.31
N GLU A 62 2.82 -1.91 -11.41
CA GLU A 62 2.87 -1.13 -12.67
C GLU A 62 2.26 0.27 -12.52
N PHE A 63 1.16 0.38 -11.77
CA PHE A 63 0.48 1.66 -11.54
C PHE A 63 1.36 2.62 -10.72
N ILE A 64 1.77 2.25 -9.49
CA ILE A 64 2.69 3.07 -8.68
C ILE A 64 3.99 3.41 -9.43
N THR A 65 4.55 2.49 -10.21
CA THR A 65 5.76 2.73 -11.02
C THR A 65 5.50 3.86 -12.02
N THR A 66 4.41 3.79 -12.76
CA THR A 66 4.04 4.81 -13.77
C THR A 66 3.78 6.16 -13.11
N GLN A 67 3.06 6.17 -11.97
CA GLN A 67 2.77 7.39 -11.24
C GLN A 67 4.05 8.03 -10.67
N ALA A 68 4.96 7.24 -10.11
CA ALA A 68 6.22 7.72 -9.55
C ALA A 68 7.13 8.35 -10.60
N ILE A 69 7.24 7.73 -11.79
CA ILE A 69 8.01 8.26 -12.92
C ILE A 69 7.44 9.61 -13.40
N ASN A 70 6.11 9.69 -13.52
CA ASN A 70 5.46 10.90 -14.04
C ASN A 70 5.35 12.04 -13.02
N ASN A 71 5.56 11.75 -11.73
CA ASN A 71 5.40 12.73 -10.65
C ASN A 71 6.61 12.68 -9.68
N PRO A 72 7.81 13.13 -10.11
CA PRO A 72 9.03 13.01 -9.30
C PRO A 72 9.01 13.84 -8.01
N ASN A 73 8.14 14.85 -7.91
CA ASN A 73 7.97 15.68 -6.71
C ASN A 73 6.99 15.09 -5.68
N ILE A 74 6.40 13.93 -5.97
CA ILE A 74 5.43 13.25 -5.12
C ILE A 74 6.06 11.96 -4.59
N ALA A 75 5.92 11.73 -3.29
CA ALA A 75 6.28 10.46 -2.67
C ALA A 75 5.14 9.46 -2.79
N PHE A 76 5.48 8.20 -3.02
CA PHE A 76 4.52 7.10 -3.08
C PHE A 76 4.84 6.04 -2.02
N ILE A 77 3.80 5.59 -1.33
CA ILE A 77 3.87 4.46 -0.40
C ILE A 77 3.05 3.32 -0.98
N GLY A 78 3.70 2.23 -1.36
CA GLY A 78 3.05 1.02 -1.83
C GLY A 78 2.80 0.04 -0.68
N CYS A 79 1.55 -0.31 -0.39
CA CYS A 79 1.19 -1.34 0.57
C CYS A 79 0.81 -2.65 -0.12
N GLU A 80 1.54 -3.74 0.13
CA GLU A 80 1.24 -5.05 -0.46
C GLU A 80 1.72 -6.22 0.42
N PRO A 81 0.80 -7.02 0.99
CA PRO A 81 1.17 -8.21 1.74
C PRO A 81 1.66 -9.38 0.86
N PHE A 82 1.44 -9.35 -0.45
CA PHE A 82 1.87 -10.38 -1.39
C PHE A 82 3.34 -10.19 -1.83
N ILE A 83 4.23 -11.04 -1.29
CA ILE A 83 5.68 -10.91 -1.50
C ILE A 83 6.11 -10.94 -2.98
N ASN A 84 5.38 -11.66 -3.83
CA ASN A 84 5.69 -11.72 -5.26
C ASN A 84 5.38 -10.40 -5.97
N GLY A 85 4.37 -9.66 -5.50
CA GLY A 85 4.06 -8.31 -5.94
C GLY A 85 5.18 -7.36 -5.53
N THR A 86 5.57 -7.39 -4.25
CA THR A 86 6.72 -6.62 -3.73
C THR A 86 7.99 -6.86 -4.53
N ALA A 87 8.34 -8.13 -4.80
CA ALA A 87 9.52 -8.47 -5.58
C ALA A 87 9.44 -7.97 -7.04
N ASN A 88 8.24 -7.81 -7.59
CA ASN A 88 8.04 -7.22 -8.91
C ASN A 88 8.24 -5.71 -8.88
N LEU A 89 7.68 -5.03 -7.88
CA LEU A 89 7.87 -3.59 -7.70
C LEU A 89 9.35 -3.24 -7.50
N LEU A 90 10.08 -3.98 -6.66
CA LEU A 90 11.53 -3.78 -6.48
C LEU A 90 12.32 -3.91 -7.78
N LYS A 91 11.92 -4.84 -8.66
CA LYS A 91 12.52 -4.98 -9.98
C LYS A 91 12.28 -3.72 -10.81
N LEU A 92 11.04 -3.22 -10.88
CA LEU A 92 10.68 -2.02 -11.63
C LEU A 92 11.39 -0.77 -11.08
N ILE A 93 11.45 -0.62 -9.75
CA ILE A 93 12.18 0.47 -9.10
C ILE A 93 13.64 0.49 -9.53
N LYS A 94 14.30 -0.67 -9.52
CA LYS A 94 15.69 -0.80 -9.95
C LYS A 94 15.88 -0.53 -11.45
N GLU A 95 14.98 -1.05 -12.29
CA GLU A 95 15.06 -0.88 -13.76
C GLU A 95 14.87 0.58 -14.18
N HIS A 96 14.02 1.32 -13.48
CA HIS A 96 13.68 2.71 -13.80
C HIS A 96 14.38 3.75 -12.91
N ASN A 97 15.28 3.33 -12.00
CA ASN A 97 15.99 4.18 -11.05
C ASN A 97 15.06 5.11 -10.23
N ILE A 98 13.96 4.54 -9.73
CA ILE A 98 12.93 5.30 -9.01
C ILE A 98 13.37 5.53 -7.55
N ASN A 99 13.31 6.77 -7.07
CA ASN A 99 13.76 7.15 -5.73
C ASN A 99 12.62 7.58 -4.79
N ASN A 100 11.45 7.93 -5.34
CA ASN A 100 10.28 8.46 -4.65
C ASN A 100 9.24 7.40 -4.27
N ILE A 101 9.63 6.12 -4.20
CA ILE A 101 8.78 5.04 -3.68
C ILE A 101 9.32 4.52 -2.36
N ARG A 102 8.41 4.27 -1.41
CA ARG A 102 8.63 3.44 -0.22
C ARG A 102 7.60 2.31 -0.15
N ILE A 103 7.95 1.23 0.53
CA ILE A 103 7.17 -0.01 0.54
C ILE A 103 6.74 -0.36 1.97
N TRP A 104 5.46 -0.71 2.13
CA TRP A 104 4.93 -1.38 3.30
C TRP A 104 4.55 -2.83 2.92
N PRO A 105 5.39 -3.83 3.22
CA PRO A 105 5.17 -5.21 2.78
C PRO A 105 4.18 -5.99 3.67
N ASP A 106 3.11 -5.32 4.11
CA ASP A 106 2.04 -5.91 4.93
C ASP A 106 0.68 -5.23 4.69
N ASP A 107 -0.31 -5.58 5.51
CA ASP A 107 -1.63 -4.98 5.50
C ASP A 107 -1.57 -3.46 5.71
N ALA A 108 -2.16 -2.70 4.79
CA ALA A 108 -2.17 -1.24 4.83
C ALA A 108 -2.80 -0.68 6.12
N ARG A 109 -3.73 -1.40 6.76
CA ARG A 109 -4.35 -0.94 8.01
C ARG A 109 -3.34 -0.74 9.12
N LEU A 110 -2.32 -1.60 9.19
CA LEU A 110 -1.26 -1.50 10.20
C LEU A 110 -0.42 -0.24 9.99
N LEU A 111 -0.19 0.17 8.74
CA LEU A 111 0.46 1.43 8.43
C LEU A 111 -0.46 2.61 8.79
N LEU A 112 -1.72 2.58 8.34
CA LEU A 112 -2.69 3.66 8.56
C LEU A 112 -2.93 3.93 10.06
N GLU A 113 -2.92 2.90 10.91
CA GLU A 113 -3.03 3.03 12.37
C GLU A 113 -1.84 3.76 13.02
N GLN A 114 -0.68 3.79 12.35
CA GLN A 114 0.54 4.41 12.86
C GLN A 114 0.78 5.80 12.28
N LEU A 115 0.20 6.11 11.12
CA LEU A 115 0.42 7.38 10.44
C LEU A 115 -0.14 8.56 11.27
N PRO A 116 0.54 9.73 11.23
CA PRO A 116 -0.01 10.94 11.83
C PRO A 116 -1.31 11.35 11.13
N SER A 117 -2.15 12.08 11.86
CA SER A 117 -3.33 12.69 11.26
C SER A 117 -2.96 13.66 10.14
N SER A 118 -3.76 13.70 9.07
CA SER A 118 -3.66 14.70 8.01
C SER A 118 -2.28 14.84 7.37
N ILE A 119 -1.70 13.74 6.92
CA ILE A 119 -0.42 13.68 6.20
C ILE A 119 -0.56 13.24 4.74
N ILE A 120 -1.60 12.46 4.41
CA ILE A 120 -1.78 11.84 3.10
C ILE A 120 -2.65 12.72 2.20
N HIS A 121 -2.20 12.87 0.95
CA HIS A 121 -2.85 13.75 -0.03
C HIS A 121 -3.73 12.94 -1.02
N LYS A 122 -3.39 11.68 -1.25
CA LYS A 122 -4.16 10.80 -2.13
C LYS A 122 -4.00 9.34 -1.76
N ILE A 123 -5.08 8.57 -1.89
CA ILE A 123 -5.07 7.12 -1.69
C ILE A 123 -5.68 6.44 -2.91
N PHE A 124 -4.97 5.47 -3.46
CA PHE A 124 -5.40 4.61 -4.55
C PHE A 124 -5.81 3.24 -4.00
N ILE A 125 -7.01 2.80 -4.33
CA ILE A 125 -7.52 1.46 -4.04
C ILE A 125 -8.09 0.91 -5.34
N LEU A 126 -7.25 0.18 -6.07
CA LEU A 126 -7.57 -0.28 -7.41
C LEU A 126 -7.91 -1.77 -7.38
N PHE A 127 -9.14 -2.10 -7.76
CA PHE A 127 -9.64 -3.46 -7.87
C PHE A 127 -9.48 -4.29 -6.58
N PRO A 128 -9.96 -3.81 -5.42
CA PRO A 128 -9.87 -4.57 -4.18
C PRO A 128 -10.69 -5.86 -4.27
N ASP A 129 -10.29 -6.89 -3.52
CA ASP A 129 -10.99 -8.18 -3.52
C ASP A 129 -12.49 -7.99 -3.21
N PRO A 130 -13.40 -8.40 -4.12
CA PRO A 130 -14.79 -7.98 -4.03
C PRO A 130 -15.64 -8.70 -2.97
N TRP A 131 -15.27 -9.94 -2.66
CA TRP A 131 -16.00 -10.82 -1.72
C TRP A 131 -17.53 -10.78 -1.91
N PRO A 132 -18.08 -11.32 -3.03
CA PRO A 132 -19.49 -11.13 -3.41
C PRO A 132 -20.49 -11.88 -2.52
N LYS A 133 -20.06 -12.93 -1.80
CA LYS A 133 -20.95 -13.73 -0.94
C LYS A 133 -21.18 -12.99 0.39
N SER A 134 -22.42 -12.90 0.86
CA SER A 134 -22.77 -12.19 2.11
C SER A 134 -21.94 -12.61 3.32
N LYS A 135 -21.68 -13.92 3.47
CA LYS A 135 -20.81 -14.47 4.52
C LYS A 135 -19.35 -13.99 4.48
N HIS A 136 -18.93 -13.37 3.38
CA HIS A 136 -17.58 -12.82 3.19
C HIS A 136 -17.55 -11.28 3.28
N HIS A 137 -18.66 -10.60 3.56
CA HIS A 137 -18.67 -9.12 3.65
C HIS A 137 -17.65 -8.59 4.67
N LYS A 138 -17.46 -9.29 5.80
CA LYS A 138 -16.44 -8.96 6.81
C LYS A 138 -14.99 -9.02 6.30
N ARG A 139 -14.76 -9.55 5.10
CA ARG A 139 -13.43 -9.63 4.45
C ARG A 139 -13.16 -8.46 3.52
N ARG A 140 -14.17 -7.64 3.22
CA ARG A 140 -14.01 -6.45 2.37
C ARG A 140 -13.08 -5.47 3.07
N LEU A 141 -12.12 -4.96 2.30
CA LEU A 141 -11.24 -3.89 2.74
C LEU A 141 -12.07 -2.66 3.11
N ILE A 142 -13.00 -2.28 2.22
CA ILE A 142 -13.91 -1.16 2.43
C ILE A 142 -14.98 -1.56 3.45
N ASN A 143 -14.87 -1.00 4.65
CA ASN A 143 -15.83 -1.07 5.74
C ASN A 143 -15.68 0.21 6.59
N GLU A 144 -16.60 0.45 7.53
CA GLU A 144 -16.62 1.65 8.38
C GLU A 144 -15.29 1.90 9.11
N GLN A 145 -14.71 0.88 9.74
CA GLN A 145 -13.44 1.01 10.48
C GLN A 145 -12.30 1.44 9.55
N PHE A 146 -12.26 0.87 8.34
CA PHE A 146 -11.27 1.25 7.35
C PHE A 146 -11.47 2.69 6.87
N LEU A 147 -12.72 3.12 6.63
CA LEU A 147 -13.01 4.51 6.26
C LEU A 147 -12.58 5.50 7.35
N LEU A 148 -12.74 5.15 8.64
CA LEU A 148 -12.25 5.97 9.76
C LEU A 148 -10.72 6.10 9.74
N LEU A 149 -9.99 5.01 9.45
CA LEU A 149 -8.54 5.06 9.28
C LEU A 149 -8.13 5.96 8.11
N LEU A 150 -8.81 5.87 6.97
CA LEU A 150 -8.55 6.75 5.84
C LEU A 150 -8.80 8.21 6.21
N HIS A 151 -9.95 8.49 6.83
CA HIS A 151 -10.30 9.85 7.24
C HIS A 151 -9.27 10.46 8.19
N HIS A 152 -8.75 9.68 9.14
CA HIS A 152 -7.75 10.14 10.09
C HIS A 152 -6.47 10.64 9.40
N VAL A 153 -5.95 9.90 8.42
CA VAL A 153 -4.65 10.19 7.80
C VAL A 153 -4.73 11.21 6.67
N LEU A 154 -5.92 11.45 6.11
CA LEU A 154 -6.11 12.33 4.96
C LEU A 154 -6.03 13.81 5.35
N LYS A 155 -5.35 14.60 4.51
CA LYS A 155 -5.41 16.06 4.58
C LYS A 155 -6.77 16.59 4.13
N GLU A 156 -7.04 17.84 4.48
CA GLU A 156 -8.13 18.59 3.87
C GLU A 156 -7.93 18.63 2.34
N ASN A 157 -9.02 18.47 1.59
CA ASN A 157 -9.03 18.38 0.11
C ASN A 157 -8.26 17.19 -0.49
N ALA A 158 -7.83 16.22 0.33
CA ALA A 158 -7.28 14.97 -0.16
C ALA A 158 -8.34 14.13 -0.90
N SER A 159 -7.87 13.19 -1.74
CA SER A 159 -8.76 12.37 -2.58
C SER A 159 -8.51 10.88 -2.41
N ILE A 160 -9.58 10.08 -2.54
CA ILE A 160 -9.50 8.62 -2.64
C ILE A 160 -9.94 8.24 -4.05
N LEU A 161 -9.07 7.56 -4.80
CA LEU A 161 -9.44 6.93 -6.07
C LEU A 161 -9.73 5.45 -5.81
N LEU A 162 -11.01 5.09 -5.86
CA LEU A 162 -11.49 3.73 -5.74
C LEU A 162 -11.98 3.23 -7.11
N ALA A 163 -11.33 2.20 -7.64
CA ALA A 163 -11.75 1.53 -8.87
C ALA A 163 -12.18 0.09 -8.57
N THR A 164 -13.29 -0.36 -9.15
CA THR A 164 -13.79 -1.74 -9.00
C THR A 164 -14.47 -2.21 -10.28
N THR A 165 -14.36 -3.51 -10.60
CA THR A 165 -15.04 -4.12 -11.73
C THR A 165 -16.47 -4.58 -11.40
N ILE A 166 -16.91 -4.42 -10.15
CA ILE A 166 -18.26 -4.84 -9.73
C ILE A 166 -19.23 -3.69 -9.80
N GLN A 167 -20.23 -3.85 -10.67
CA GLN A 167 -21.31 -2.89 -10.91
C GLN A 167 -22.20 -2.64 -9.67
N ASN A 168 -22.20 -3.55 -8.68
CA ASN A 168 -23.02 -3.52 -7.46
C ASN A 168 -22.19 -3.44 -6.16
N MET A 169 -21.09 -2.69 -6.12
CA MET A 169 -20.47 -2.36 -4.84
C MET A 169 -21.29 -1.26 -4.15
N HIS A 170 -22.37 -1.65 -3.47
CA HIS A 170 -23.11 -0.76 -2.60
C HIS A 170 -22.21 -0.42 -1.40
N ILE A 171 -21.61 0.78 -1.43
CA ILE A 171 -21.03 1.40 -0.25
C ILE A 171 -22.24 1.89 0.57
N ILE A 172 -22.68 1.05 1.50
CA ILE A 172 -23.71 1.43 2.46
C ILE A 172 -22.97 2.18 3.57
N PHE A 173 -23.27 3.48 3.71
CA PHE A 173 -22.87 4.32 4.83
C PHE A 173 -23.78 4.08 6.03
#